data_AF-A0A524J7J1-F1
#
_entry.id   AF-A0A524J7J1-F1
#
_cell.length_a   1.000
_cell.length_b   1.000
_cell.length_c   1.000
_cell.angle_alpha   90.00
_cell.angle_beta   90.00
_cell.angle_gamma   90.00
#
_symmetry.space_group_name_H-M   'P 1'
#
loop_
_entity.id
_entity.type
_entity.pdbx_description
1 polymer ?
#
loop_
_entity_poly.entity_id
_entity_poly.type
_entity_poly.pdbx_seq_one_letter_code
_entity_poly.pdbx_strand_id
1 'polypeptide(L)' 'MAKYQCSVCGYIYDPEQGDSTQSIAPGTPFEKLPEDWTCP' A
#
# COMPACT_ATOMS: atom_id res chain seq x y z
N MET A 1 7.80 5.03 -8.03
CA MET A 1 6.35 4.77 -8.03
C MET A 1 5.68 5.84 -7.16
N ALA A 2 4.41 6.18 -7.40
CA ALA A 2 3.73 7.17 -6.54
C ALA A 2 3.39 6.55 -5.17
N LYS A 3 3.77 7.23 -4.09
CA LYS A 3 3.34 6.85 -2.72
C LYS A 3 1.92 7.32 -2.48
N TYR A 4 1.14 6.53 -1.76
CA TYR A 4 -0.26 6.83 -1.50
C TYR A 4 -0.47 7.07 -0.01
N GLN A 5 -1.04 8.22 0.32
CA GLN A 5 -1.35 8.57 1.71
C GLN A 5 -2.83 8.33 1.98
N CYS A 6 -3.13 7.53 3.00
CA CYS A 6 -4.46 7.37 3.54
C CYS A 6 -4.97 8.72 4.06
N SER A 7 -6.11 9.17 3.55
CA SER A 7 -6.73 10.44 3.96
C SER A 7 -7.35 10.40 5.36
N VAL A 8 -7.53 9.20 5.94
CA VAL A 8 -8.16 9.01 7.24
C VAL A 8 -7.13 9.03 8.37
N CYS A 9 -6.10 8.18 8.28
CA CYS A 9 -5.09 8.03 9.33
C CYS A 9 -3.72 8.63 8.97
N GLY A 10 -3.49 9.01 7.72
CA GLY A 10 -2.20 9.55 7.25
C GLY A 10 -1.14 8.49 6.94
N TYR A 11 -1.45 7.19 7.04
CA TYR A 11 -0.54 6.11 6.64
C TYR A 11 -0.08 6.28 5.19
N ILE A 12 1.20 6.04 4.91
CA ILE A 12 1.76 6.13 3.56
C ILE A 12 2.09 4.73 3.06
N TYR A 13 1.32 4.26 2.08
CA TYR A 13 1.67 3.09 1.29
C TYR A 13 2.81 3.45 0.35
N ASP A 14 3.93 2.75 0.50
CA ASP A 14 5.10 2.87 -0.35
C ASP A 14 5.20 1.65 -1.26
N PRO A 15 4.86 1.75 -2.56
CA PRO A 15 4.95 0.64 -3.49
C PRO A 15 6.32 -0.02 -3.52
N GLU A 16 7.40 0.73 -3.26
CA GLU A 16 8.76 0.17 -3.28
C GLU A 16 9.02 -0.75 -2.09
N GLN A 17 8.28 -0.59 -1.00
CA GLN A 17 8.33 -1.46 0.17
C GLN A 17 7.23 -2.53 0.12
N GLY A 18 6.11 -2.25 -0.56
CA GLY A 18 4.92 -3.08 -0.48
C GLY A 18 4.27 -2.97 0.90
N ASP A 19 3.64 -4.06 1.32
CA ASP A 19 3.05 -4.20 2.66
C ASP A 19 3.18 -5.65 3.13
N SER A 20 4.21 -5.91 3.92
CA SER A 20 4.51 -7.23 4.46
C SER A 20 3.47 -7.75 5.45
N THR A 21 2.65 -6.88 6.05
CA THR A 21 1.60 -7.29 7.00
C THR A 21 0.46 -8.02 6.28
N GLN A 22 0.24 -7.69 5.01
CA GLN A 22 -0.80 -8.27 4.15
C GLN A 22 -0.21 -9.04 2.95
N SER A 23 1.07 -9.42 3.03
CA SER A 23 1.78 -10.18 1.98
C SER A 23 1.80 -9.49 0.61
N ILE A 24 1.82 -8.16 0.59
CA ILE A 24 1.99 -7.36 -0.63
C ILE A 24 3.49 -7.22 -0.92
N ALA A 25 3.90 -7.70 -2.09
CA ALA A 25 5.29 -7.66 -2.49
C ALA A 25 5.79 -6.22 -2.78
N PRO A 26 7.07 -5.93 -2.52
CA PRO A 26 7.75 -4.76 -3.04
C PRO A 26 7.57 -4.60 -4.56
N GLY A 27 7.36 -3.38 -5.00
CA GLY A 27 7.05 -3.01 -6.39
C GLY A 27 5.57 -3.11 -6.76
N THR A 28 4.67 -3.44 -5.84
CA THR A 28 3.22 -3.48 -6.11
C THR A 28 2.66 -2.06 -6.12
N PRO A 29 2.20 -1.52 -7.26
CA PRO A 29 1.55 -0.20 -7.27
C PRO A 29 0.21 -0.27 -6.54
N PHE A 30 -0.22 0.85 -5.96
CA PHE A 30 -1.49 0.95 -5.22
C PHE A 30 -2.69 0.49 -6.05
N GLU A 31 -2.70 0.78 -7.35
CA GLU A 31 -3.74 0.37 -8.31
C GLU A 31 -3.84 -1.15 -8.52
N LYS A 32 -2.82 -1.92 -8.09
CA LYS A 32 -2.80 -3.38 -8.13
C LYS A 32 -2.98 -4.02 -6.76
N LEU A 33 -3.22 -3.22 -5.72
CA LEU A 33 -3.56 -3.77 -4.41
C LEU A 33 -4.91 -4.50 -4.49
N PRO A 34 -5.08 -5.57 -3.70
CA PRO A 34 -6.37 -6.23 -3.53
C PRO A 34 -7.46 -5.25 -3.09
N GLU A 35 -8.71 -5.50 -3.49
CA GLU A 35 -9.85 -4.65 -3.10
C GLU A 35 -10.14 -4.68 -1.59
N ASP A 36 -9.72 -5.76 -0.92
CA ASP A 36 -9.81 -5.96 0.52
C ASP A 36 -8.59 -5.42 1.28
N TRP A 37 -7.59 -4.88 0.58
CA TRP A 37 -6.44 -4.26 1.23
C TRP A 37 -6.87 -3.06 2.05
N THR A 38 -6.40 -3.02 3.29
CA THR A 38 -6.66 -1.92 4.22
C THR A 38 -5.36 -1.33 4.69
N CYS A 39 -5.31 -0.02 4.98
CA CYS A 39 -4.10 0.54 5.55
C CYS A 39 -3.86 -0.08 6.95
N PRO A 40 -2.63 -0.55 7.25
CA PRO A 40 -2.30 -1.11 8.56
C PRO A 40 -2.37 -0.07 9.70
#